data_AF-A0A538S7S9-F1
#
_entry.id   AF-A0A538S7S9-F1
#
_cell.length_a   1.000
_cell.length_b   1.000
_cell.length_c   1.000
_cell.angle_alpha   90.00
_cell.angle_beta   90.00
_cell.angle_gamma   90.00
#
_symmetry.space_group_name_H-M   'P 1'
#
loop_
_entity.id
_entity.type
_entity.pdbx_description
1 polymer ?
#
loop_
_entity_poly.entity_id
_entity_poly.type
_entity_poly.pdbx_seq_one_letter_code
_entity_poly.pdbx_strand_id
1 'polypeptide(L)'
;MALPGVLILLFVSLCFAPSAVAFCGFYVAQGDAKIYNQSSRVVIARDGDRTVMTMASDFQGDPKEFAVVIPVPVVLKKEQVHVADQGIVDRLHDYSVPRMVEYWDPNPCPHEEGVALKAAEIHVRGGRVMEF
;
A
#
# COMPACT_ATOMS: atom_id res chain seq x y z
N MET A 1 -12.07 42.06 9.96
CA MET A 1 -10.83 41.68 10.67
C MET A 1 -10.77 40.20 11.11
N ALA A 2 -11.79 39.36 10.85
CA ALA A 2 -11.81 37.95 11.28
C ALA A 2 -11.17 36.94 10.29
N LEU A 3 -11.04 37.29 9.02
CA LEU A 3 -10.54 36.41 7.95
C LEU A 3 -9.09 35.89 8.15
N PRO A 4 -8.10 36.71 8.54
CA PRO A 4 -6.73 36.22 8.73
C PRO A 4 -6.58 35.35 9.98
N GLY A 5 -7.39 35.59 11.02
CA GLY A 5 -7.39 34.77 12.23
C GLY A 5 -7.87 33.36 11.97
N VAL A 6 -8.94 33.20 11.18
CA VAL A 6 -9.45 31.87 10.76
C VAL A 6 -8.41 31.13 9.92
N LEU A 7 -7.70 31.83 9.03
CA LEU A 7 -6.69 31.23 8.15
C LEU A 7 -5.46 30.74 8.93
N ILE A 8 -5.02 31.52 9.93
CA ILE A 8 -3.93 31.12 10.83
C ILE A 8 -4.35 29.91 11.68
N LEU A 9 -5.57 29.91 12.21
CA LEU A 9 -6.08 28.82 13.05
C LEU A 9 -6.21 27.50 12.26
N LEU A 10 -6.64 27.60 11.00
CA LEU A 10 -6.71 26.45 10.09
C LEU A 10 -5.31 25.92 9.73
N PHE A 11 -4.35 26.81 9.48
CA PHE A 11 -2.96 26.45 9.18
C PHE A 11 -2.29 25.75 10.38
N VAL A 12 -2.49 26.27 11.60
CA VAL A 12 -1.99 25.63 12.84
C VAL A 12 -2.62 24.25 13.04
N SER A 13 -3.92 24.08 12.75
CA SER A 13 -4.59 22.79 12.87
C SER A 13 -4.03 21.73 11.91
N LEU A 14 -3.60 22.09 10.70
CA LEU A 14 -3.02 21.16 9.74
C LEU A 14 -1.61 20.71 10.14
N CYS A 15 -0.83 21.56 10.81
CA CYS A 15 0.51 21.23 11.28
C CYS A 15 0.54 20.21 12.44
N PHE A 16 -0.60 19.97 13.09
CA PHE A 16 -0.73 19.07 14.25
C PHE A 16 -1.45 17.75 13.92
N ALA A 17 -1.46 17.31 12.67
CA ALA A 17 -2.04 16.02 12.31
C ALA A 17 -1.26 14.87 12.99
N PRO A 18 -1.91 14.03 13.82
CA PRO A 18 -1.24 12.88 14.42
C PRO A 18 -0.85 11.85 13.36
N SER A 19 0.24 11.13 13.60
CA SER A 19 0.62 10.00 12.76
C SER A 19 -0.42 8.89 12.87
N ALA A 20 -1.11 8.61 11.77
CA ALA A 20 -1.96 7.43 11.67
C ALA A 20 -1.06 6.19 11.47
N VAL A 21 -0.94 5.36 12.51
CA VAL A 21 -0.30 4.05 12.39
C VAL A 21 -1.32 3.03 11.89
N ALA A 22 -1.22 2.66 10.60
CA ALA A 22 -2.00 1.55 10.06
C ALA A 22 -1.36 0.24 10.53
N PHE A 23 -2.10 -0.53 11.33
CA PHE A 23 -1.65 -1.80 11.86
C PHE A 23 -2.30 -2.95 11.08
N CYS A 24 -1.50 -3.65 10.27
CA CYS A 24 -1.97 -4.70 9.37
C CYS A 24 -2.00 -6.10 10.01
N GLY A 25 -1.65 -6.21 11.30
CA GLY A 25 -1.45 -7.47 12.02
C GLY A 25 0.02 -7.82 12.24
N PHE A 26 0.26 -8.95 12.89
CA PHE A 26 1.61 -9.43 13.22
C PHE A 26 1.67 -10.96 13.37
N TYR A 27 2.87 -11.51 13.20
CA TYR A 27 3.17 -12.92 13.48
C TYR A 27 3.69 -13.05 14.91
N VAL A 28 3.20 -14.06 15.63
CA VAL A 28 3.66 -14.44 16.97
C VAL A 28 4.34 -15.80 16.84
N ALA A 29 5.54 -15.94 17.41
CA ALA A 29 6.34 -17.17 17.37
C ALA A 29 6.84 -17.54 18.78
N GLN A 30 7.08 -18.82 19.04
CA GLN A 30 7.66 -19.28 20.31
C GLN A 30 9.20 -19.18 20.29
N GLY A 31 9.80 -18.47 21.26
CA GLY A 31 11.25 -18.45 21.48
C GLY A 31 12.09 -18.12 20.25
N ASP A 32 12.94 -19.06 19.83
CA ASP A 32 13.86 -18.93 18.69
C ASP A 32 13.29 -19.44 17.36
N ALA A 33 11.97 -19.70 17.28
CA ALA A 33 11.33 -20.20 16.06
C ALA A 33 11.54 -19.22 14.89
N LYS A 34 12.17 -19.72 13.81
CA LYS A 34 12.43 -18.93 12.60
C LYS A 34 11.25 -19.05 11.65
N ILE A 35 10.47 -17.97 11.55
CA ILE A 35 9.37 -17.87 10.60
C ILE A 35 9.82 -17.07 9.39
N TYR A 36 9.55 -17.60 8.21
CA TYR A 36 9.76 -16.91 6.95
C TYR A 36 8.43 -16.75 6.22
N ASN A 37 8.14 -15.53 5.77
CA ASN A 37 7.04 -15.19 4.88
C ASN A 37 7.62 -14.42 3.70
N GLN A 38 7.46 -14.97 2.50
CA GLN A 38 7.95 -14.38 1.27
C GLN A 38 6.88 -13.50 0.61
N SER A 39 5.61 -13.92 0.68
CA SER A 39 4.47 -13.25 0.09
C SER A 39 3.25 -13.30 0.99
N SER A 40 2.77 -12.12 1.38
CA SER A 40 1.49 -11.93 2.05
C SER A 40 0.49 -11.26 1.10
N ARG A 41 -0.54 -11.99 0.68
CA ARG A 41 -1.60 -11.48 -0.19
C ARG A 41 -2.87 -11.24 0.61
N VAL A 42 -3.46 -10.07 0.41
CA VAL A 42 -4.73 -9.68 1.04
C VAL A 42 -5.71 -9.28 -0.06
N VAL A 43 -6.84 -9.96 -0.09
CA VAL A 43 -7.97 -9.61 -0.95
C VAL A 43 -9.07 -9.05 -0.07
N ILE A 44 -9.48 -7.82 -0.35
CA ILE A 44 -10.61 -7.17 0.31
C ILE A 44 -11.67 -6.81 -0.72
N ALA A 45 -12.92 -7.18 -0.43
CA ALA A 45 -14.08 -6.79 -1.19
C ALA A 45 -15.11 -6.16 -0.26
N ARG A 46 -15.66 -5.02 -0.67
CA ARG A 46 -16.69 -4.30 0.08
C ARG A 46 -17.91 -4.05 -0.79
N ASP A 47 -19.07 -4.40 -0.25
CA ASP A 47 -20.38 -4.14 -0.82
C ASP A 47 -21.29 -3.55 0.28
N GLY A 48 -21.48 -2.23 0.24
CA GLY A 48 -22.16 -1.47 1.30
C GLY A 48 -21.54 -1.70 2.68
N ASP A 49 -22.32 -2.33 3.55
CA ASP A 49 -21.95 -2.66 4.94
C ASP A 49 -21.28 -4.03 5.08
N ARG A 50 -21.22 -4.82 4.01
CA ARG A 50 -20.59 -6.14 4.00
C ARG A 50 -19.16 -6.02 3.50
N THR A 51 -18.21 -6.50 4.31
CA THR A 51 -16.79 -6.59 3.93
C THR A 51 -16.35 -8.04 4.05
N VAL A 52 -15.70 -8.55 3.01
CA VAL A 52 -15.04 -9.85 3.01
C VAL A 52 -13.55 -9.60 2.86
N MET A 53 -12.76 -10.17 3.77
CA MET A 53 -11.32 -10.10 3.76
C MET A 53 -10.76 -11.52 3.74
N THR A 54 -9.96 -11.82 2.73
CA THR A 54 -9.26 -13.08 2.57
C THR A 54 -7.76 -12.81 2.64
N MET A 55 -7.05 -13.52 3.51
CA MET A 55 -5.59 -13.46 3.58
C MET A 55 -5.01 -14.80 3.14
N ALA A 56 -4.05 -14.76 2.23
CA ALA A 56 -3.30 -15.89 1.76
C ALA A 56 -1.81 -15.54 1.82
N SER A 57 -1.13 -16.09 2.81
CA SER A 57 0.29 -15.83 3.05
C SER A 57 1.05 -17.14 2.96
N ASP A 58 2.18 -17.14 2.26
CA ASP A 58 3.13 -18.22 2.40
C ASP A 58 3.86 -18.07 3.74
N PHE A 59 4.00 -19.18 4.45
CA PHE A 59 4.85 -19.22 5.63
C PHE A 59 5.65 -20.52 5.61
N GLN A 60 6.84 -20.49 6.18
CA GLN A 60 7.67 -21.67 6.41
C GLN A 60 8.02 -21.75 7.91
N GLY A 61 7.70 -22.89 8.54
CA GLY A 61 7.85 -23.16 9.97
C GLY A 61 6.84 -24.20 10.48
N ASP A 62 6.88 -24.56 11.78
CA ASP A 62 5.87 -25.43 12.39
C ASP A 62 4.59 -24.62 12.70
N PRO A 63 3.41 -24.96 12.13
CA PRO A 63 2.13 -24.31 12.42
C PRO A 63 1.71 -24.25 13.89
N LYS A 64 2.27 -25.12 14.74
CA LYS A 64 1.97 -25.14 16.18
C LYS A 64 2.78 -24.14 16.98
N GLU A 65 3.89 -23.65 16.42
CA GLU A 65 4.81 -22.74 17.11
C GLU A 65 4.54 -21.26 16.77
N PHE A 66 3.54 -20.99 15.92
CA PHE A 66 3.19 -19.62 15.55
C PHE A 66 1.69 -19.36 15.41
N ALA A 67 1.33 -18.08 15.48
CA ALA A 67 -0.01 -17.58 15.20
C ALA A 67 0.06 -16.28 14.39
N VAL A 68 -0.93 -16.06 13.52
CA VAL A 68 -1.14 -14.79 12.83
C VAL A 68 -2.25 -14.03 13.55
N VAL A 69 -1.97 -12.81 14.00
CA VAL A 69 -2.94 -11.96 14.70
C VAL A 69 -3.32 -10.80 13.79
N ILE A 70 -4.58 -10.78 13.36
CA ILE A 70 -5.12 -9.75 12.48
C ILE A 70 -6.26 -9.02 13.22
N PRO A 71 -6.15 -7.70 13.44
CA PRO A 71 -7.24 -6.93 14.02
C PRO A 71 -8.40 -6.86 13.02
N VAL A 72 -9.61 -7.16 13.48
CA VAL A 72 -10.84 -6.98 12.69
C VAL A 72 -11.78 -6.02 13.43
N PRO A 73 -12.54 -5.18 12.72
CA PRO A 73 -13.35 -4.12 13.33
C PRO A 73 -14.58 -4.65 14.09
N VAL A 74 -14.90 -5.94 13.95
CA VAL A 74 -16.08 -6.58 14.52
C VAL A 74 -15.72 -7.96 15.05
N VAL A 75 -16.47 -8.45 16.06
CA VAL A 75 -16.35 -9.82 16.55
C VAL A 75 -16.92 -10.78 15.51
N LEU A 76 -16.08 -11.70 15.01
CA LEU A 76 -16.47 -12.72 14.03
C LEU A 76 -17.15 -13.91 14.70
N LYS A 77 -18.22 -14.41 14.09
CA LYS A 77 -18.82 -15.71 14.42
C LYS A 77 -18.15 -16.82 13.60
N LYS A 78 -18.18 -18.05 14.10
CA LYS A 78 -17.54 -19.20 13.44
C LYS A 78 -18.04 -19.41 12.02
N GLU A 79 -19.32 -19.14 11.77
CA GLU A 79 -19.96 -19.32 10.46
C GLU A 79 -19.52 -18.28 9.43
N GLN A 80 -18.82 -17.22 9.85
CA GLN A 80 -18.28 -16.18 8.97
C GLN A 80 -16.84 -16.48 8.53
N VAL A 81 -16.21 -17.53 9.09
CA VAL A 81 -14.85 -17.94 8.77
C VAL A 81 -14.91 -19.07 7.75
N HIS A 82 -14.39 -18.80 6.56
CA HIS A 82 -14.38 -19.75 5.44
C HIS A 82 -12.97 -19.91 4.88
N VAL A 83 -12.71 -21.10 4.34
CA VAL A 83 -11.52 -21.33 3.51
C VAL A 83 -11.90 -20.97 2.08
N ALA A 84 -11.25 -19.96 1.52
CA ALA A 84 -11.45 -19.53 0.14
C ALA A 84 -10.65 -20.40 -0.84
N ASP A 85 -11.09 -20.43 -2.10
CA ASP A 85 -10.33 -21.05 -3.19
C ASP A 85 -9.09 -20.20 -3.52
N GLN A 86 -7.92 -20.82 -3.45
CA GLN A 86 -6.65 -20.19 -3.78
C GLN A 86 -6.63 -19.64 -5.22
N GLY A 87 -7.30 -20.31 -6.18
CA GLY A 87 -7.32 -19.86 -7.57
C GLY A 87 -8.02 -18.52 -7.78
N ILE A 88 -8.93 -18.12 -6.88
CA ILE A 88 -9.54 -16.78 -6.90
C ILE A 88 -8.53 -15.73 -6.45
N VAL A 89 -7.76 -16.04 -5.39
CA VAL A 89 -6.73 -15.14 -4.85
C VAL A 89 -5.64 -14.90 -5.89
N ASP A 90 -5.18 -15.96 -6.56
CA ASP A 90 -4.12 -15.86 -7.56
C ASP A 90 -4.56 -15.00 -8.77
N ARG A 91 -5.78 -15.18 -9.26
CA ARG A 91 -6.33 -14.34 -10.34
C ARG A 91 -6.38 -12.86 -9.98
N LEU A 92 -6.81 -12.55 -8.75
CA LEU A 92 -6.86 -11.16 -8.27
C LEU A 92 -5.47 -10.58 -8.05
N HIS A 93 -4.54 -11.40 -7.54
CA HIS A 93 -3.13 -11.04 -7.43
C HIS A 93 -2.57 -10.65 -8.80
N ASP A 94 -2.61 -11.55 -9.78
CA ASP A 94 -2.08 -11.33 -11.13
C ASP A 94 -2.72 -10.12 -11.82
N TYR A 95 -4.02 -9.89 -11.60
CA TYR A 95 -4.71 -8.72 -12.12
C TYR A 95 -4.15 -7.42 -11.52
N SER A 96 -3.89 -7.41 -10.21
CA SER A 96 -3.44 -6.25 -9.43
C SER A 96 -1.92 -6.00 -9.44
N VAL A 97 -1.11 -6.93 -9.96
CA VAL A 97 0.35 -6.77 -10.06
C VAL A 97 0.68 -5.46 -10.79
N PRO A 98 1.59 -4.62 -10.26
CA PRO A 98 2.00 -3.38 -10.90
C PRO A 98 2.46 -3.63 -12.33
N ARG A 99 1.88 -2.88 -13.29
CA ARG A 99 2.30 -2.91 -14.68
C ARG A 99 3.02 -1.61 -14.99
N MET A 100 4.19 -1.69 -15.61
CA MET A 100 4.84 -0.53 -16.17
C MET A 100 4.01 -0.07 -17.37
N VAL A 101 3.38 1.09 -17.26
CA VAL A 101 2.66 1.74 -18.35
C VAL A 101 3.36 3.06 -18.61
N GLU A 102 3.94 3.20 -19.80
CA GLU A 102 4.50 4.47 -20.25
C GLU A 102 3.39 5.24 -20.97
N TYR A 103 2.99 6.37 -20.40
CA TYR A 103 2.06 7.30 -21.02
C TYR A 103 2.85 8.48 -21.57
N TRP A 104 2.90 8.60 -22.88
CA TRP A 104 3.51 9.74 -23.55
C TRP A 104 2.49 10.87 -23.60
N ASP A 105 2.61 11.81 -22.66
CA ASP A 105 1.82 13.05 -22.69
C ASP A 105 2.54 14.08 -23.57
N PRO A 106 1.89 14.69 -24.58
CA PRO A 106 2.44 15.86 -25.26
C PRO A 106 2.77 16.96 -24.24
N ASN A 107 3.83 17.73 -24.51
CA ASN A 107 4.22 18.83 -23.63
C ASN A 107 3.02 19.81 -23.46
N PRO A 108 2.49 19.97 -22.23
CA PRO A 108 1.30 20.80 -21.98
C PRO A 108 1.57 22.29 -22.23
N CYS A 109 2.84 22.67 -22.37
CA CYS A 109 3.29 23.99 -22.77
C CYS A 109 3.99 23.89 -24.13
N PRO A 110 3.27 23.96 -25.26
CA PRO A 110 3.92 24.18 -26.55
C PRO A 110 4.67 25.51 -26.44
N HIS A 111 6.00 25.44 -26.50
CA HIS A 111 6.80 26.65 -26.61
C HIS A 111 6.42 27.33 -27.92
N GLU A 112 5.79 28.51 -27.84
CA GLU A 112 5.76 29.45 -28.94
C GLU A 112 7.21 29.58 -29.45
N GLU A 113 7.46 29.19 -30.71
CA GLU A 113 8.78 29.20 -31.32
C GLU A 113 9.32 30.63 -31.36
N GLY A 114 10.05 31.02 -30.31
CA GLY A 114 10.54 32.39 -30.24
C GLY A 114 11.09 32.83 -28.90
N VAL A 115 12.05 32.09 -28.33
CA VAL A 115 13.33 32.62 -27.80
C VAL A 115 14.23 31.41 -27.54
N ALA A 116 15.33 31.30 -28.29
CA ALA A 116 16.36 30.30 -28.06
C ALA A 116 17.05 30.56 -26.70
N LEU A 117 16.58 29.92 -25.64
CA LEU A 117 17.36 29.78 -24.42
C LEU A 117 18.38 28.66 -24.66
N LYS A 118 19.67 29.01 -24.61
CA LYS A 118 20.76 28.02 -24.67
C LYS A 118 20.52 26.95 -23.60
N ALA A 119 20.37 25.71 -24.05
CA ALA A 119 20.30 24.55 -23.17
C ALA A 119 21.55 24.52 -22.27
N ALA A 120 21.36 24.66 -20.97
CA ALA A 120 22.33 24.17 -20.02
C ALA A 120 22.20 22.64 -20.03
N GLU A 121 23.23 21.93 -20.51
CA GLU A 121 23.33 20.49 -20.35
C GLU A 121 23.35 20.15 -18.87
N ILE A 122 22.21 19.71 -18.34
CA ILE A 122 22.16 18.98 -17.08
C ILE A 122 22.51 17.53 -17.42
N HIS A 123 23.81 17.22 -17.33
CA HIS A 123 24.31 15.85 -17.38
C HIS A 123 23.88 15.12 -16.10
N VAL A 124 22.73 14.45 -16.16
CA VAL A 124 22.33 13.48 -15.13
C VAL A 124 23.23 12.26 -15.26
N ARG A 125 24.27 12.17 -14.41
CA ARG A 125 25.05 10.95 -14.24
C ARG A 125 24.10 9.82 -13.84
N GLY A 126 23.93 8.84 -14.72
CA GLY A 126 23.11 7.66 -14.49
C GLY A 126 23.46 6.99 -13.17
N GLY A 127 22.54 7.08 -12.21
CA GLY A 127 22.55 6.27 -11.00
C GLY A 127 22.26 4.83 -11.38
N ARG A 128 23.15 3.92 -10.97
CA ARG A 128 23.04 2.48 -11.18
C ARG A 128 21.67 2.01 -10.66
N VAL A 129 20.90 1.36 -11.53
CA VAL A 129 19.67 0.63 -11.13
C VAL A 129 20.11 -0.41 -10.11
N MET A 130 19.66 -0.29 -8.86
CA MET A 130 19.74 -1.41 -7.93
C MET A 130 18.64 -2.38 -8.33
N GLU A 131 19.06 -3.51 -8.92
CA GLU A 131 18.25 -4.71 -8.96
C GLU A 131 18.01 -5.18 -7.52
N PHE A 132 16.74 -5.41 -7.18
CA PHE A 132 16.33 -6.09 -5.96
C PHE A 132 16.04 -7.55 -6.29
#